data_AF-A0A6B3IHU7-F1
#
_entry.id   AF-A0A6B3IHU7-F1
#
_cell.length_a   1.000
_cell.length_b   1.000
_cell.length_c   1.000
_cell.angle_alpha   90.00
_cell.angle_beta   90.00
_cell.angle_gamma   90.00
#
_symmetry.space_group_name_H-M   'P 1'
#
loop_
_entity.id
_entity.type
_entity.pdbx_description
1 polymer ?
#
loop_
_entity_poly.entity_id
_entity_poly.type
_entity_poly.pdbx_seq_one_letter_code
_entity_poly.pdbx_strand_id
1 'polypeptide(L)'
;VAEGYDDAAFLDREGRFSEATIWNLVFWDGDSVVWPEARILTGTTLGIVRRQLDRLGIGQRVAPVTPDGLPALAGAAVMNSWTPGVPVHRIGTTRLPAAPHFLELLHRAYEAEPPTAP
;
A
#
# COMPACT_ATOMS: atom_id res chain seq x y z
N VAL A 1 -23.73 0.80 -2.43
CA VAL A 1 -22.71 0.79 -1.34
C VAL A 1 -23.44 1.04 -0.04
N ALA A 2 -23.40 0.11 0.92
CA ALA A 2 -24.31 0.11 2.07
C ALA A 2 -23.83 0.95 3.28
N GLU A 3 -22.52 1.21 3.41
CA GLU A 3 -21.93 1.90 4.57
C GLU A 3 -21.18 3.20 4.22
N GLY A 4 -21.19 3.62 2.95
CA GLY A 4 -20.59 4.89 2.51
C GLY A 4 -19.06 4.90 2.40
N TYR A 5 -18.41 3.74 2.28
CA TYR A 5 -16.98 3.64 1.93
C TYR A 5 -16.75 3.68 0.42
N ASP A 6 -15.55 4.08 0.01
CA ASP A 6 -15.18 4.22 -1.40
C ASP A 6 -14.81 2.88 -2.06
N ASP A 7 -14.30 1.92 -1.29
CA ASP A 7 -13.83 0.61 -1.78
C ASP A 7 -13.89 -0.45 -0.66
N ALA A 8 -13.52 -1.70 -0.96
CA ALA A 8 -13.41 -2.80 -0.02
C ALA A 8 -11.98 -3.40 0.00
N ALA A 9 -11.40 -3.52 1.19
CA ALA A 9 -10.17 -4.25 1.43
C ALA A 9 -10.49 -5.71 1.81
N PHE A 10 -9.75 -6.66 1.25
CA PHE A 10 -9.93 -8.08 1.51
C PHE A 10 -9.03 -8.57 2.63
N LEU A 11 -9.55 -9.56 3.36
CA LEU A 11 -8.81 -10.36 4.31
C LEU A 11 -8.63 -11.77 3.74
N ASP A 12 -7.46 -12.36 3.97
CA ASP A 12 -7.25 -13.79 3.75
C ASP A 12 -7.90 -14.65 4.84
N ARG A 13 -7.70 -15.97 4.77
CA ARG A 13 -8.31 -16.91 5.74
C ARG A 13 -7.72 -16.79 7.13
N GLU A 14 -6.55 -16.17 7.24
CA GLU A 14 -5.82 -15.93 8.48
C GLU A 14 -6.15 -14.54 9.07
N GLY A 15 -7.05 -13.78 8.43
CA GLY A 15 -7.46 -12.45 8.90
C GLY A 15 -6.46 -11.35 8.59
N ARG A 16 -5.55 -11.56 7.62
CA ARG A 16 -4.56 -10.59 7.18
C ARG A 16 -5.05 -9.85 5.95
N PHE A 17 -4.77 -8.55 5.86
CA PHE A 17 -5.05 -7.77 4.66
C PHE A 17 -4.26 -8.30 3.46
N SER A 18 -4.94 -8.37 2.31
CA SER A 18 -4.31 -8.68 1.04
C SER A 18 -4.30 -7.46 0.12
N GLU A 19 -5.42 -7.20 -0.53
CA GLU A 19 -5.60 -6.19 -1.58
C GLU A 19 -7.01 -5.59 -1.50
N ALA A 20 -7.32 -4.59 -2.33
CA ALA A 20 -8.67 -4.07 -2.49
C ALA A 20 -9.27 -4.50 -3.84
N THR A 21 -10.50 -4.10 -4.15
CA THR A 21 -11.25 -4.63 -5.30
C THR A 21 -10.50 -4.56 -6.63
N ILE A 22 -9.72 -3.50 -6.87
CA ILE A 22 -8.87 -3.31 -8.05
C ILE A 22 -7.46 -2.77 -7.71
N TRP A 23 -7.03 -2.86 -6.45
CA TRP A 23 -5.82 -2.19 -5.98
C TRP A 23 -4.93 -3.09 -5.14
N ASN A 24 -3.62 -2.92 -5.27
CA ASN A 24 -2.70 -3.34 -4.23
C ASN A 24 -2.79 -2.41 -3.02
N LEU A 25 -2.73 -2.97 -1.81
CA LEU A 25 -2.74 -2.25 -0.54
C LEU A 25 -1.33 -2.26 0.07
N VAL A 26 -0.89 -1.12 0.59
CA VAL A 26 0.41 -0.95 1.22
C VAL A 26 0.30 -0.08 2.47
N PHE A 27 1.17 -0.32 3.45
CA PHE A 27 1.16 0.40 4.71
C PHE A 27 2.52 1.05 5.01
N TRP A 28 2.52 1.99 5.94
CA TRP A 28 3.68 2.70 6.45
C TRP A 28 3.71 2.60 7.97
N ASP A 29 4.84 2.21 8.56
CA ASP A 29 4.97 2.15 10.03
C ASP A 29 5.61 3.39 10.65
N GLY A 30 6.03 4.35 9.83
CA GLY A 30 6.74 5.55 10.26
C GLY A 30 8.18 5.61 9.76
N ASP A 31 8.74 4.45 9.38
CA ASP A 31 10.16 4.30 9.00
C ASP A 31 10.35 3.45 7.73
N SER A 32 9.53 2.42 7.54
CA SER A 32 9.65 1.46 6.45
C SER A 32 8.30 1.16 5.77
N VAL A 33 8.37 0.82 4.48
CA VAL A 33 7.20 0.37 3.72
C VAL A 33 6.85 -1.06 4.11
N VAL A 34 5.57 -1.27 4.40
CA VAL A 34 5.02 -2.53 4.87
C VAL A 34 4.14 -3.14 3.80
N TRP A 35 4.64 -4.22 3.20
CA TRP A 35 3.91 -5.03 2.25
C TRP A 35 3.11 -6.11 3.01
N PRO A 36 1.79 -6.21 2.79
CA PRO A 36 1.00 -7.23 3.48
C PRO A 36 1.47 -8.64 3.13
N GLU A 37 1.69 -9.47 4.15
CA GLU A 37 1.97 -10.89 3.99
C GLU A 37 0.67 -11.67 3.73
N ALA A 38 0.21 -11.63 2.49
CA ALA A 38 -0.96 -12.36 2.04
C ALA A 38 -0.85 -12.71 0.54
N ARG A 39 -1.77 -13.53 0.04
CA ARG A 39 -1.88 -13.75 -1.41
C ARG A 39 -2.48 -12.50 -2.05
N ILE A 40 -1.70 -11.84 -2.90
CA ILE A 40 -2.08 -10.63 -3.63
C ILE A 40 -1.77 -10.79 -5.11
N LEU A 41 -2.47 -10.08 -5.97
CA LEU A 41 -2.00 -9.86 -7.33
C LEU A 41 -0.72 -9.03 -7.26
N THR A 42 0.40 -9.51 -7.80
CA THR A 42 1.61 -8.68 -7.89
C THR A 42 1.46 -7.71 -9.06
N GLY A 43 0.83 -6.56 -8.82
CA GLY A 43 0.58 -5.55 -9.85
C GLY A 43 1.87 -4.92 -10.37
N THR A 44 1.84 -4.46 -11.63
CA THR A 44 3.00 -3.82 -12.28
C THR A 44 3.52 -2.61 -11.50
N THR A 45 2.62 -1.73 -11.05
CA THR A 45 2.97 -0.54 -10.25
C THR A 45 3.64 -0.92 -8.93
N LEU A 46 3.12 -1.93 -8.23
CA LEU A 46 3.75 -2.47 -7.02
C LEU A 46 5.17 -2.97 -7.32
N GLY A 47 5.35 -3.73 -8.40
CA GLY A 47 6.67 -4.24 -8.81
C GLY A 47 7.68 -3.14 -9.14
N ILE A 48 7.21 -2.07 -9.80
CA ILE A 48 8.01 -0.86 -10.05
C ILE A 48 8.40 -0.19 -8.74
N VAL A 49 7.42 0.14 -7.90
CA VAL A 49 7.63 0.84 -6.63
C VAL A 49 8.60 0.07 -5.75
N ARG A 50 8.40 -1.24 -5.55
CA ARG A 50 9.31 -2.07 -4.74
C ARG A 50 10.76 -1.98 -5.21
N ARG A 51 10.98 -2.15 -6.52
CA ARG A 51 12.31 -2.10 -7.12
C ARG A 51 12.96 -0.74 -6.96
N GLN A 52 12.19 0.35 -7.11
CA GLN A 52 12.75 1.70 -7.02
C GLN A 52 12.97 2.13 -5.58
N LEU A 53 12.13 1.71 -4.63
CA LEU A 53 12.39 1.89 -3.20
C LEU A 53 13.71 1.23 -2.77
N ASP A 54 14.01 0.01 -3.26
CA ASP A 54 15.29 -0.65 -3.01
C ASP A 54 16.48 0.19 -3.51
N ARG A 55 16.36 0.76 -4.73
CA ARG A 55 17.40 1.61 -5.32
C ARG A 55 17.57 2.95 -4.59
N LEU A 56 16.50 3.46 -4.00
CA LEU A 56 16.50 4.68 -3.19
C LEU A 56 16.98 4.43 -1.75
N GLY A 57 17.26 3.17 -1.37
CA GLY A 57 17.71 2.80 -0.03
C GLY A 57 16.62 2.92 1.03
N ILE A 58 15.36 2.80 0.64
CA ILE A 58 14.22 2.92 1.55
C ILE A 58 13.91 1.55 2.15
N GLY A 59 13.74 1.49 3.47
CA GLY A 59 13.37 0.29 4.18
C GLY A 59 12.05 -0.30 3.70
N GLN A 60 12.04 -1.61 3.46
CA GLN A 60 10.87 -2.37 3.06
C GLN A 60 10.81 -3.69 3.84
N ARG A 61 9.61 -4.11 4.23
CA ARG A 61 9.41 -5.42 4.85
C ARG A 61 8.06 -6.01 4.46
N VAL A 62 8.01 -7.34 4.41
CA VAL A 62 6.76 -8.11 4.30
C VAL A 62 6.35 -8.54 5.70
N ALA A 63 5.11 -8.26 6.10
CA ALA A 63 4.61 -8.64 7.41
C ALA A 63 3.09 -8.86 7.41
N PRO A 64 2.55 -9.70 8.30
CA PRO A 64 1.13 -9.77 8.55
C PRO A 64 0.59 -8.39 8.94
N VAL A 65 -0.46 -7.94 8.28
CA VAL A 65 -1.20 -6.75 8.69
C VAL A 65 -2.64 -7.16 8.94
N THR A 66 -3.12 -7.01 10.17
CA THR A 66 -4.48 -7.37 10.57
C THR A 66 -5.26 -6.10 10.96
N PRO A 67 -6.61 -6.15 11.04
CA PRO A 67 -7.41 -5.02 11.52
C PRO A 67 -6.93 -4.47 12.88
N ASP A 68 -6.56 -5.37 13.81
CA ASP A 68 -6.07 -5.00 15.14
C ASP A 68 -4.69 -4.33 15.12
N GLY A 69 -3.90 -4.58 14.07
CA GLY A 69 -2.58 -3.97 13.87
C GLY A 69 -2.63 -2.57 13.24
N LEU A 70 -3.76 -2.18 12.64
CA LEU A 70 -3.90 -0.88 11.96
C LEU A 70 -3.57 0.34 12.85
N PRO A 71 -3.96 0.39 14.13
CA PRO A 71 -3.66 1.55 14.98
C PRO A 71 -2.15 1.83 15.17
N ALA A 72 -1.29 0.83 14.94
CA ALA A 72 0.16 0.99 15.05
C ALA A 72 0.81 1.54 13.78
N LEU A 73 0.06 1.68 12.68
CA LEU A 73 0.58 2.13 11.39
C LEU A 73 0.47 3.64 11.25
N ALA A 74 1.49 4.24 10.64
CA ALA A 74 1.57 5.67 10.40
C ALA A 74 0.94 6.09 9.05
N GLY A 75 0.42 5.16 8.26
CA GLY A 75 -0.28 5.46 7.01
C GLY A 75 -0.61 4.21 6.20
N ALA A 76 -1.45 4.40 5.20
CA ALA A 76 -1.75 3.38 4.20
C ALA A 76 -2.07 4.05 2.85
N ALA A 77 -1.82 3.30 1.78
CA ALA A 77 -2.14 3.72 0.43
C ALA A 77 -2.60 2.54 -0.41
N VAL A 78 -3.37 2.84 -1.44
CA VAL A 78 -3.68 1.89 -2.51
C VAL A 78 -3.02 2.33 -3.81
N MET A 79 -2.65 1.35 -4.65
CA MET A 79 -2.02 1.60 -5.94
C MET A 79 -2.48 0.61 -7.01
N ASN A 80 -2.53 1.08 -8.25
CA ASN A 80 -2.77 0.27 -9.43
C ASN A 80 -2.09 0.93 -10.64
N SER A 81 -2.43 0.51 -11.86
CA SER A 81 -1.81 1.06 -13.08
C SER A 81 -2.14 2.54 -13.34
N TRP A 82 -3.15 3.11 -12.68
CA TRP A 82 -3.50 4.53 -12.84
C TRP A 82 -2.67 5.45 -11.95
N THR A 83 -2.29 5.00 -10.75
CA THR A 83 -1.53 5.82 -9.79
C THR A 83 -0.74 4.97 -8.79
N PRO A 84 0.49 5.39 -8.43
CA PRO A 84 1.32 4.67 -7.47
C PRO A 84 0.92 4.88 -6.01
N GLY A 85 -0.01 5.78 -5.71
CA GLY A 85 -0.47 5.98 -4.34
C GLY A 85 -1.69 6.89 -4.25
N VAL A 86 -2.77 6.36 -3.70
CA VAL A 86 -3.94 7.09 -3.18
C VAL A 86 -3.99 6.87 -1.66
N PRO A 87 -4.09 7.93 -0.83
CA PRO A 87 -4.14 7.76 0.62
C PRO A 87 -5.38 6.99 1.05
N VAL A 88 -5.20 6.08 2.01
CA VAL A 88 -6.30 5.43 2.72
C VAL A 88 -6.40 6.08 4.10
N HIS A 89 -7.48 6.85 4.32
CA HIS A 89 -7.70 7.54 5.59
C HIS A 89 -8.44 6.71 6.64
N ARG A 90 -9.09 5.62 6.22
CA ARG A 90 -9.89 4.76 7.11
C ARG A 90 -10.09 3.37 6.52
N ILE A 91 -9.97 2.33 7.33
CA ILE A 91 -10.39 0.96 7.02
C ILE A 91 -11.30 0.49 8.15
N GLY A 92 -12.55 0.15 7.83
CA GLY A 92 -13.58 -0.08 8.83
C GLY A 92 -13.72 1.14 9.75
N THR A 93 -13.64 0.95 11.06
CA THR A 93 -13.72 2.03 12.05
C THR A 93 -12.37 2.70 12.34
N THR A 94 -11.25 2.11 11.92
CA THR A 94 -9.90 2.59 12.25
C THR A 94 -9.45 3.68 11.29
N ARG A 95 -9.14 4.86 11.82
CA ARG A 95 -8.52 5.96 11.06
C ARG A 95 -7.02 5.75 10.92
N LEU A 96 -6.49 6.07 9.74
CA LEU A 96 -5.07 6.02 9.43
C LEU A 96 -4.57 7.45 9.15
N PRO A 97 -3.35 7.81 9.56
CA PRO A 97 -2.80 9.12 9.25
C PRO A 97 -2.62 9.33 7.74
N ALA A 98 -2.67 10.58 7.28
CA ALA A 98 -2.59 10.92 5.86
C ALA A 98 -1.20 10.65 5.23
N ALA A 99 -0.15 10.56 6.05
CA ALA A 99 1.21 10.18 5.66
C ALA A 99 1.71 10.83 4.34
N PRO A 100 1.73 12.18 4.23
CA PRO A 100 2.08 12.85 2.97
C PRO A 100 3.48 12.48 2.47
N HIS A 101 4.46 12.37 3.36
CA HIS A 101 5.81 11.95 3.00
C HIS A 101 5.87 10.52 2.45
N PHE A 102 5.05 9.61 2.98
CA PHE A 102 4.93 8.26 2.47
C PHE A 102 4.32 8.25 1.05
N LEU A 103 3.32 9.09 0.78
CA LEU A 103 2.80 9.21 -0.58
C LEU A 103 3.84 9.79 -1.55
N GLU A 104 4.52 10.86 -1.16
CA GLU A 104 5.61 11.46 -1.95
C GLU A 104 6.67 10.41 -2.29
N LEU A 105 7.01 9.54 -1.33
CA LEU A 105 7.93 8.44 -1.51
C LEU A 105 7.46 7.44 -2.58
N LEU A 106 6.19 7.02 -2.54
CA LEU A 106 5.61 6.10 -3.52
C LEU A 106 5.61 6.70 -4.94
N HIS A 107 5.23 7.98 -5.05
CA HIS A 107 5.24 8.70 -6.33
C HIS A 107 6.67 8.87 -6.86
N ARG A 108 7.60 9.31 -6.03
CA ARG A 108 9.02 9.43 -6.39
C ARG A 108 9.62 8.09 -6.83
N ALA A 109 9.29 7.00 -6.13
CA ALA A 109 9.76 5.67 -6.50
C ALA A 109 9.22 5.27 -7.89
N TYR A 110 7.94 5.50 -8.15
CA TYR A 110 7.35 5.19 -9.46
C TYR A 110 7.96 6.03 -10.60
N GLU A 111 8.13 7.34 -10.39
CA GLU A 111 8.72 8.27 -11.36
C GLU A 111 10.20 7.98 -11.66
N ALA A 112 10.91 7.32 -10.74
CA ALA A 112 12.30 6.92 -10.93
C ALA A 112 12.47 5.73 -11.89
N GLU A 113 11.39 5.05 -12.28
CA GLU A 113 11.46 3.96 -13.24
C GLU A 113 11.77 4.49 -14.65
N PRO A 114 12.86 4.02 -15.29
CA PRO A 114 13.15 4.42 -16.66
C PRO A 114 12.05 3.96 -17.62
N PRO A 115 11.67 4.77 -18.62
CA PRO A 115 10.74 4.34 -19.66
C PRO A 115 11.26 3.10 -20.39
N THR A 116 10.41 2.08 -20.54
CA THR A 116 10.70 0.93 -21.39
C THR A 116 10.29 1.26 -22.82
N ALA A 117 11.20 1.06 -23.78
CA ALA A 117 10.83 1.08 -25.19
C ALA A 117 9.85 -0.07 -25.50
N PRO A 118 8.84 0.15 -26.36
CA PRO A 118 7.91 -0.89 -26.79
C PRO A 118 8.57 -1.98 -27.65
#